data_AF-A0A9D5ZMW2-F1
#
_entry.id   AF-A0A9D5ZMW2-F1
#
_cell.length_a   1.000
_cell.length_b   1.000
_cell.length_c   1.000
_cell.angle_alpha   90.00
_cell.angle_beta   90.00
_cell.angle_gamma   90.00
#
_symmetry.space_group_name_H-M   'P 1'
#
loop_
_entity.id
_entity.type
_entity.pdbx_description
1 polymer ?
#
loop_
_entity_poly.entity_id
_entity_poly.type
_entity_poly.pdbx_seq_one_letter_code
_entity_poly.pdbx_strand_id
1 'polypeptide(L)'
;MDWKIILFLTLFSCILTSTSTPTFAGLGIPLSGANMTVVRIHSPTTNEAQLIKQSETAINELIHKNYTALKRNLDSLIAEVKNAPFKEDKRAHYLTEFSSHTERHRSELNEKIRDLYIRKFPTSKNSDQNHKNASVRINSKIKKAKIQMEKLIEKKRRTLERTIDEKKSHGLLKNCLDFLSRHKKNENCEQQSQ
;
A
#
# COMPACT_ATOMS: atom_id res chain seq x y z
N MET A 1 27.27 -5.40 -38.02
CA MET A 1 26.59 -5.46 -36.71
C MET A 1 25.23 -4.83 -36.89
N ASP A 2 24.30 -5.73 -37.15
CA ASP A 2 23.09 -5.52 -37.91
C ASP A 2 21.89 -5.32 -37.00
N TRP A 3 21.02 -4.42 -37.45
CA TRP A 3 19.85 -3.92 -36.73
C TRP A 3 18.69 -4.82 -37.15
N LYS A 4 18.40 -5.85 -36.36
CA LYS A 4 17.22 -6.73 -36.50
C LYS A 4 16.17 -6.25 -35.48
N ILE A 5 15.03 -5.69 -35.90
CA ILE A 5 13.74 -6.33 -36.27
C ILE A 5 12.99 -6.93 -35.07
N ILE A 6 11.65 -6.79 -35.14
CA ILE A 6 10.51 -7.38 -34.37
C ILE A 6 9.84 -6.30 -33.50
N LEU A 7 8.72 -5.62 -33.82
CA LEU A 7 7.50 -5.86 -34.63
C LEU A 7 6.66 -7.09 -34.23
N PHE A 8 5.90 -6.95 -33.14
CA PHE A 8 4.72 -7.74 -32.72
C PHE A 8 3.85 -6.75 -31.91
N LEU A 9 2.52 -6.62 -32.00
CA LEU A 9 1.50 -7.22 -32.85
C LEU A 9 0.24 -6.34 -32.73
N THR A 10 -0.52 -6.25 -33.82
CA THR A 10 -1.85 -5.64 -34.00
C THR A 10 -2.96 -6.25 -33.13
N LEU A 11 -4.02 -5.49 -32.81
CA LEU A 11 -5.44 -5.79 -33.18
C LEU A 11 -6.50 -5.06 -32.30
N PHE A 12 -7.68 -4.87 -32.92
CA PHE A 12 -9.00 -4.40 -32.43
C PHE A 12 -9.23 -2.88 -32.30
N SER A 13 -10.25 -2.25 -32.89
CA SER A 13 -11.25 -2.66 -33.88
C SER A 13 -11.96 -1.43 -34.43
N CYS A 14 -12.34 -1.55 -35.70
CA CYS A 14 -13.28 -0.70 -36.40
C CYS A 14 -14.67 -0.77 -35.71
N ILE A 15 -15.28 0.38 -35.41
CA ILE A 15 -16.74 0.51 -35.40
C ILE A 15 -17.08 1.74 -36.25
N LEU A 16 -17.69 1.43 -37.40
CA LEU A 16 -18.33 2.29 -38.36
C LEU A 16 -19.84 2.33 -38.04
N THR A 17 -20.54 3.36 -38.54
CA THR A 17 -22.01 3.55 -38.63
C THR A 17 -22.70 4.12 -37.36
N SER A 18 -23.66 5.06 -37.40
CA SER A 18 -24.41 5.72 -38.49
C SER A 18 -25.04 7.05 -38.00
N THR A 19 -24.91 8.10 -38.82
CA THR A 19 -25.93 9.11 -39.22
C THR A 19 -27.08 9.52 -38.28
N SER A 20 -27.20 10.83 -38.03
CA SER A 20 -28.37 11.65 -38.44
C SER A 20 -28.11 13.17 -38.25
N THR A 21 -27.98 13.88 -39.38
CA THR A 21 -28.09 15.36 -39.60
C THR A 21 -29.53 15.87 -39.37
N PRO A 22 -29.94 17.15 -39.64
CA PRO A 22 -29.27 18.46 -39.84
C PRO A 22 -29.94 19.58 -38.96
N THR A 23 -29.56 20.87 -38.97
CA THR A 23 -30.19 21.98 -39.76
C THR A 23 -29.51 23.31 -39.33
N PHE A 24 -28.69 24.01 -40.12
CA PHE A 24 -28.91 24.92 -41.27
C PHE A 24 -29.30 26.39 -40.93
N ALA A 25 -28.42 27.33 -41.32
CA ALA A 25 -28.63 28.69 -41.89
C ALA A 25 -27.51 29.63 -41.41
N GLY A 26 -26.71 30.33 -42.21
CA GLY A 26 -26.59 30.48 -43.65
C GLY A 26 -25.48 31.51 -43.97
N LEU A 27 -24.88 31.38 -45.16
CA LEU A 27 -24.26 32.43 -46.01
C LEU A 27 -23.06 33.27 -45.49
N GLY A 28 -21.92 33.16 -46.18
CA GLY A 28 -20.95 34.26 -46.34
C GLY A 28 -19.46 33.91 -46.20
N ILE A 29 -18.80 33.58 -47.32
CA ILE A 29 -17.32 33.52 -47.52
C ILE A 29 -16.79 34.98 -47.71
N PRO A 30 -15.49 35.40 -47.62
CA PRO A 30 -14.20 34.76 -47.24
C PRO A 30 -13.30 35.55 -46.24
N LEU A 31 -12.24 34.88 -45.76
CA LEU A 31 -10.87 35.36 -45.44
C LEU A 31 -10.62 36.88 -45.32
N SER A 32 -10.37 37.37 -44.10
CA SER A 32 -9.43 38.47 -43.85
C SER A 32 -9.05 38.54 -42.37
N GLY A 33 -7.74 38.61 -42.09
CA GLY A 33 -7.23 39.01 -40.79
C GLY A 33 -7.09 37.89 -39.77
N ALA A 34 -5.98 37.16 -39.84
CA ALA A 34 -5.44 36.43 -38.70
C ALA A 34 -5.07 37.41 -37.58
N ASN A 35 -6.07 37.94 -36.86
CA ASN A 35 -5.87 38.40 -35.51
C ASN A 35 -5.87 37.15 -34.64
N MET A 36 -4.69 36.54 -34.58
CA MET A 36 -4.34 35.58 -33.55
C MET A 36 -4.46 36.33 -32.23
N THR A 37 -5.66 36.30 -31.63
CA THR A 37 -5.85 36.71 -30.26
C THR A 37 -5.00 35.74 -29.47
N VAL A 38 -3.78 36.16 -29.14
CA VAL A 38 -2.95 35.52 -28.14
C VAL A 38 -3.82 35.56 -26.89
N VAL A 39 -4.50 34.44 -26.63
CA VAL A 39 -5.07 34.17 -25.32
C VAL A 39 -3.85 34.08 -24.42
N ARG A 40 -3.44 35.24 -23.91
CA ARG A 40 -2.46 35.38 -22.87
C ARG A 40 -3.10 34.71 -21.65
N ILE A 41 -2.85 33.41 -21.50
CA ILE A 41 -3.22 32.65 -20.31
C ILE A 41 -2.41 33.29 -19.19
N HIS A 42 -3.08 34.18 -18.45
CA HIS A 42 -2.50 34.88 -17.33
C HIS A 42 -2.35 33.91 -16.15
N SER A 43 -1.15 33.96 -15.56
CA SER A 43 -0.74 33.48 -14.24
C SER A 43 -0.31 32.00 -14.09
N PRO A 44 1.00 31.69 -14.24
CA PRO A 44 1.56 30.36 -13.95
C PRO A 44 1.56 29.98 -12.46
N THR A 45 1.39 30.95 -11.54
CA THR A 45 1.54 30.73 -10.09
C THR A 45 0.34 30.05 -9.43
N THR A 46 -0.88 30.28 -9.94
CA THR A 46 -2.10 29.68 -9.38
C THR A 46 -2.19 28.19 -9.66
N ASN A 47 -1.62 27.75 -10.80
CA ASN A 47 -1.66 26.35 -11.23
C ASN A 47 -0.62 25.48 -10.49
N GLU A 48 0.57 26.02 -10.21
CA GLU A 48 1.65 25.31 -9.52
C GLU A 48 1.33 25.05 -8.03
N ALA A 49 0.82 26.07 -7.32
CA ALA A 49 0.41 25.93 -5.92
C ALA A 49 -0.69 24.87 -5.75
N GLN A 50 -1.63 24.81 -6.70
CA GLN A 50 -2.69 23.80 -6.74
C GLN A 50 -2.13 22.39 -7.02
N LEU A 51 -1.18 22.24 -7.94
CA LEU A 51 -0.50 20.98 -8.23
C LEU A 51 0.30 20.44 -7.02
N ILE A 52 0.98 21.33 -6.30
CA ILE A 52 1.69 20.99 -5.06
C ILE A 52 0.70 20.49 -4.00
N LYS A 53 -0.42 21.21 -3.80
CA LYS A 53 -1.46 20.80 -2.84
C LYS A 53 -2.08 19.45 -3.19
N GLN A 54 -2.39 19.22 -4.47
CA GLN A 54 -2.89 17.92 -4.94
C GLN A 54 -1.90 16.79 -4.70
N SER A 55 -0.60 17.04 -4.92
CA SER A 55 0.45 16.05 -4.69
C SER A 55 0.60 15.71 -3.20
N GLU A 56 0.54 16.73 -2.34
CA GLU A 56 0.54 16.54 -0.89
C GLU A 56 -0.68 15.73 -0.40
N THR A 57 -1.87 15.97 -0.96
CA THR A 57 -3.08 15.20 -0.65
C THR A 57 -2.94 13.75 -1.09
N ALA A 58 -2.49 13.50 -2.32
CA ALA A 58 -2.31 12.14 -2.85
C ALA A 58 -1.31 11.33 -2.01
N ILE A 59 -0.23 11.96 -1.54
CA ILE A 59 0.76 11.31 -0.67
C ILE A 59 0.14 10.97 0.70
N ASN A 60 -0.65 11.87 1.27
CA ASN A 60 -1.33 11.60 2.55
C ASN A 60 -2.32 10.44 2.42
N GLU A 61 -3.12 10.40 1.36
CA GLU A 61 -4.06 9.30 1.09
C GLU A 61 -3.34 7.97 0.90
N LEU A 62 -2.23 7.97 0.14
CA LEU A 62 -1.40 6.80 -0.08
C LEU A 62 -0.86 6.25 1.25
N ILE A 63 -0.26 7.12 2.07
CA ILE A 63 0.25 6.78 3.40
C ILE A 63 -0.86 6.20 4.25
N HIS A 64 -2.02 6.87 4.30
CA HIS A 64 -3.14 6.44 5.13
C HIS A 64 -3.68 5.07 4.71
N LYS A 65 -3.83 4.84 3.40
CA LYS A 65 -4.29 3.56 2.84
C LYS A 65 -3.31 2.43 3.16
N ASN A 66 -2.01 2.65 2.95
CA ASN A 66 -0.97 1.66 3.23
C ASN A 66 -0.90 1.33 4.73
N TYR A 67 -0.89 2.35 5.59
CA TYR A 67 -0.92 2.18 7.04
C TYR A 67 -2.13 1.36 7.52
N THR A 68 -3.32 1.68 6.99
CA THR A 68 -4.57 0.98 7.36
C THR A 68 -4.55 -0.47 6.90
N ALA A 69 -4.05 -0.75 5.69
CA ALA A 69 -3.93 -2.10 5.17
C ALA A 69 -2.90 -2.92 5.98
N LEU A 70 -1.74 -2.35 6.30
CA LEU A 70 -0.75 -2.98 7.17
C LEU A 70 -1.36 -3.32 8.53
N LYS A 71 -2.01 -2.35 9.18
CA LYS A 71 -2.66 -2.57 10.48
C LYS A 71 -3.64 -3.72 10.43
N ARG A 72 -4.51 -3.77 9.40
CA ARG A 72 -5.51 -4.84 9.23
C ARG A 72 -4.83 -6.21 9.10
N ASN A 73 -3.80 -6.32 8.26
CA ASN A 73 -3.11 -7.59 8.05
C ASN A 73 -2.43 -8.09 9.33
N LEU A 74 -1.75 -7.21 10.06
CA LEU A 74 -1.11 -7.57 11.33
C LEU A 74 -2.13 -7.92 12.42
N ASP A 75 -3.26 -7.20 12.47
CA ASP A 75 -4.37 -7.53 13.39
C ASP A 75 -4.98 -8.90 13.07
N SER A 76 -5.14 -9.22 11.79
CA SER A 76 -5.64 -10.52 11.32
C SER A 76 -4.71 -11.66 11.72
N LEU A 77 -3.40 -11.50 11.49
CA LEU A 77 -2.40 -12.51 11.85
C LEU A 77 -2.40 -12.76 13.37
N ILE A 78 -2.44 -11.71 14.20
CA ILE A 78 -2.51 -11.86 15.66
C ILE A 78 -3.79 -12.60 16.07
N ALA A 79 -4.92 -12.30 15.44
CA ALA A 79 -6.18 -12.99 15.72
C ALA A 79 -6.13 -14.47 15.33
N GLU A 80 -5.50 -14.79 14.21
CA GLU A 80 -5.27 -16.18 13.78
C GLU A 80 -4.44 -16.95 14.81
N VAL A 81 -3.31 -16.40 15.25
CA VAL A 81 -2.48 -17.04 16.30
C VAL A 81 -3.26 -17.22 17.59
N LYS A 82 -4.08 -16.24 17.97
CA LYS A 82 -4.93 -16.32 19.17
C LYS A 82 -5.97 -17.43 19.08
N ASN A 83 -6.47 -17.77 17.89
CA ASN A 83 -7.51 -18.78 17.70
C ASN A 83 -6.95 -20.15 17.34
N ALA A 84 -5.75 -20.23 16.77
CA ALA A 84 -5.13 -21.48 16.37
C ALA A 84 -4.76 -22.36 17.59
N PRO A 85 -4.79 -23.71 17.43
CA PRO A 85 -4.17 -24.60 18.38
C PRO A 85 -2.65 -24.36 18.40
N PHE A 86 -2.04 -24.39 19.58
CA PHE A 86 -0.61 -24.19 19.70
C PHE A 86 0.14 -25.34 19.02
N LYS A 87 1.06 -24.98 18.12
CA LYS A 87 2.08 -25.87 17.59
C LYS A 87 3.41 -25.10 17.52
N GLU A 88 4.45 -25.62 18.16
CA GLU A 88 5.75 -24.94 18.31
C GLU A 88 6.41 -24.68 16.94
N ASP A 89 6.25 -25.61 15.99
CA ASP A 89 6.71 -25.52 14.60
C ASP A 89 6.12 -24.31 13.85
N LYS A 90 4.92 -23.86 14.22
CA LYS A 90 4.27 -22.69 13.61
C LYS A 90 4.78 -21.36 14.13
N ARG A 91 5.57 -21.30 15.21
CA ARG A 91 6.13 -20.04 15.72
C ARG A 91 6.96 -19.31 14.67
N ALA A 92 7.91 -20.03 14.07
CA ALA A 92 8.78 -19.47 13.03
C ALA A 92 7.95 -18.98 11.84
N HIS A 93 6.95 -19.76 11.44
CA HIS A 93 6.03 -19.42 10.34
C HIS A 93 5.31 -18.08 10.58
N TYR A 94 4.69 -17.88 11.75
CA TYR A 94 3.97 -16.63 12.03
C TYR A 94 4.90 -15.40 12.08
N LEU A 95 6.13 -15.56 12.59
CA LEU A 95 7.11 -14.48 12.57
C LEU A 95 7.59 -14.16 11.16
N THR A 96 7.82 -15.18 10.32
CA THR A 96 8.15 -14.99 8.90
C THR A 96 7.03 -14.29 8.14
N GLU A 97 5.78 -14.69 8.37
CA GLU A 97 4.62 -14.07 7.73
C GLU A 97 4.42 -12.62 8.17
N PHE A 98 4.60 -12.36 9.47
CA PHE A 98 4.62 -11.00 10.02
C PHE A 98 5.67 -10.15 9.28
N SER A 99 6.91 -10.61 9.19
CA SER A 99 7.99 -9.92 8.48
C SER A 99 7.64 -9.70 7.01
N SER A 100 7.09 -10.70 6.32
CA SER A 100 6.68 -10.59 4.91
C SER A 100 5.61 -9.51 4.70
N HIS A 101 4.60 -9.44 5.57
CA HIS A 101 3.59 -8.38 5.51
C HIS A 101 4.21 -7.00 5.71
N THR A 102 5.10 -6.84 6.70
CA THR A 102 5.75 -5.55 6.95
C THR A 102 6.61 -5.09 5.78
N GLU A 103 7.39 -6.00 5.19
CA GLU A 103 8.30 -5.67 4.10
C GLU A 103 7.56 -5.34 2.81
N ARG A 104 6.48 -6.07 2.51
CA ARG A 104 5.60 -5.77 1.37
C ARG A 104 5.04 -4.36 1.46
N HIS A 105 4.49 -3.99 2.61
CA HIS A 105 3.89 -2.66 2.80
C HIS A 105 4.92 -1.53 2.77
N ARG A 106 6.13 -1.74 3.34
CA ARG A 106 7.25 -0.80 3.23
C ARG A 106 7.66 -0.57 1.78
N SER A 107 7.85 -1.66 1.03
CA SER A 107 8.26 -1.62 -0.38
C SER A 107 7.22 -0.94 -1.24
N GLU A 108 5.94 -1.30 -1.10
CA GLU A 108 4.84 -0.71 -1.86
C GLU A 108 4.70 0.79 -1.60
N LEU A 109 4.84 1.22 -0.34
CA LEU A 109 4.78 2.64 -0.01
C LEU A 109 5.95 3.41 -0.63
N ASN A 110 7.17 2.88 -0.55
CA ASN A 110 8.36 3.51 -1.13
C ASN A 110 8.23 3.64 -2.66
N GLU A 111 7.82 2.59 -3.36
CA GLU A 111 7.60 2.60 -4.81
C GLU A 111 6.55 3.62 -5.21
N LYS A 112 5.37 3.62 -4.55
CA LYS A 112 4.29 4.54 -4.91
C LYS A 112 4.61 6.01 -4.59
N ILE A 113 5.37 6.26 -3.52
CA ILE A 113 5.90 7.61 -3.23
C ILE A 113 6.89 8.05 -4.31
N ARG A 114 7.80 7.17 -4.71
CA ARG A 114 8.78 7.44 -5.77
C ARG A 114 8.08 7.78 -7.08
N ASP A 115 7.10 6.98 -7.47
CA ASP A 115 6.28 7.22 -8.66
C ASP A 115 5.56 8.56 -8.63
N LEU A 116 4.95 8.92 -7.49
CA LEU A 116 4.30 10.22 -7.34
C LEU A 116 5.28 11.37 -7.47
N TYR A 117 6.48 11.23 -6.90
CA TYR A 117 7.52 12.25 -6.96
C TYR A 117 8.01 12.45 -8.40
N ILE A 118 8.31 11.37 -9.12
CA ILE A 118 8.78 11.40 -10.52
C ILE A 118 7.72 12.00 -11.44
N ARG A 119 6.44 11.59 -11.30
CA ARG A 119 5.36 12.07 -12.19
C ARG A 119 4.99 13.54 -11.96
N LYS A 120 5.07 14.04 -10.72
CA LYS A 120 4.61 15.39 -10.37
C LYS A 120 5.74 16.43 -10.35
N PHE A 121 6.98 15.99 -10.20
CA PHE A 121 8.17 16.85 -10.24
C PHE A 121 9.17 16.34 -11.28
N PRO A 122 8.82 16.38 -12.59
CA PRO A 122 9.82 16.14 -13.62
C PRO A 122 10.96 17.13 -13.41
N THR A 123 12.20 16.67 -13.61
CA THR A 123 13.43 17.44 -13.39
C THR A 123 13.47 18.71 -14.25
N SER A 124 12.78 19.77 -13.80
CA SER A 124 12.88 21.11 -14.34
C SER A 124 14.19 21.71 -13.84
N LYS A 125 15.04 22.14 -14.77
CA LYS A 125 16.31 22.83 -14.47
C LYS A 125 16.09 24.19 -13.79
N ASN A 126 14.85 24.68 -13.71
CA ASN A 126 14.50 25.89 -12.98
C ASN A 126 14.03 25.52 -11.58
N SER A 127 14.95 25.72 -10.62
CA SER A 127 14.72 25.46 -9.21
C SER A 127 13.88 26.61 -8.62
N ASP A 128 12.59 26.64 -8.92
CA ASP A 128 11.70 27.57 -8.23
C ASP A 128 11.71 27.25 -6.73
N GLN A 129 11.86 28.29 -5.91
CA GLN A 129 11.87 28.18 -4.45
C GLN A 129 10.62 27.44 -3.93
N ASN A 130 9.51 27.55 -4.65
CA ASN A 130 8.25 26.85 -4.38
C ASN A 130 8.39 25.32 -4.50
N HIS A 131 9.04 24.81 -5.55
CA HIS A 131 9.32 23.38 -5.71
C HIS A 131 10.25 22.85 -4.62
N LYS A 132 11.28 23.61 -4.24
CA LYS A 132 12.17 23.24 -3.11
C LYS A 132 11.39 23.14 -1.80
N ASN A 133 10.57 24.14 -1.51
CA ASN A 133 9.74 24.17 -0.30
C ASN A 133 8.72 23.01 -0.29
N ALA A 134 8.08 22.72 -1.42
CA ALA A 134 7.15 21.60 -1.56
C ALA A 134 7.83 20.25 -1.33
N SER A 135 9.02 20.04 -1.91
CA SER A 135 9.81 18.82 -1.72
C SER A 135 10.18 18.62 -0.24
N VAL A 136 10.61 19.68 0.46
CA VAL A 136 10.91 19.63 1.90
C VAL A 136 9.67 19.25 2.71
N ARG A 137 8.50 19.85 2.44
CA ARG A 137 7.25 19.51 3.14
C ARG A 137 6.82 18.06 2.89
N ILE A 138 6.88 17.61 1.65
CA ILE A 138 6.54 16.24 1.25
C ILE A 138 7.47 15.24 1.94
N ASN A 139 8.78 15.45 1.90
CA ASN A 139 9.76 14.59 2.54
C ASN A 139 9.56 14.54 4.06
N SER A 140 9.22 15.66 4.69
CA SER A 140 8.87 15.72 6.11
C SER A 140 7.64 14.86 6.44
N LYS A 141 6.59 14.91 5.62
CA LYS A 141 5.38 14.07 5.78
C LYS A 141 5.72 12.58 5.64
N ILE A 142 6.49 12.21 4.62
CA ILE A 142 6.94 10.83 4.39
C ILE A 142 7.76 10.32 5.58
N LYS A 143 8.70 11.13 6.09
CA LYS A 143 9.52 10.76 7.24
C LYS A 143 8.67 10.50 8.49
N LYS A 144 7.69 11.37 8.78
CA LYS A 144 6.76 11.19 9.90
C LYS A 144 5.93 9.92 9.75
N ALA A 145 5.43 9.65 8.55
CA ALA A 145 4.65 8.45 8.25
C ALA A 145 5.46 7.15 8.44
N LYS A 146 6.71 7.12 7.94
CA LYS A 146 7.62 5.99 8.16
C LYS A 146 7.82 5.72 9.64
N ILE A 147 8.08 6.75 10.44
CA ILE A 147 8.23 6.61 11.90
C ILE A 147 6.95 6.05 12.55
N GLN A 148 5.77 6.50 12.12
CA GLN A 148 4.50 5.98 12.65
C GLN A 148 4.28 4.51 12.28
N MET A 149 4.62 4.10 11.06
CA MET A 149 4.58 2.70 10.63
C MET A 149 5.53 1.83 11.45
N GLU A 150 6.77 2.26 11.64
CA GLU A 150 7.75 1.50 12.44
C GLU A 150 7.27 1.31 13.89
N LYS A 151 6.69 2.35 14.49
CA LYS A 151 6.08 2.25 15.83
C LYS A 151 4.92 1.24 15.86
N LEU A 152 4.07 1.25 14.82
CA LEU A 152 2.97 0.27 14.70
C LEU A 152 3.53 -1.15 14.57
N ILE A 153 4.52 -1.36 13.70
CA ILE A 153 5.15 -2.66 13.45
C ILE A 153 5.72 -3.21 14.75
N GLU A 154 6.52 -2.43 15.47
CA GLU A 154 7.13 -2.88 16.72
C GLU A 154 6.08 -3.20 17.79
N LYS A 155 5.04 -2.37 17.91
CA LYS A 155 3.92 -2.64 18.84
C LYS A 155 3.21 -3.95 18.50
N LYS A 156 2.98 -4.22 17.21
CA LYS A 156 2.29 -5.43 16.76
C LYS A 156 3.17 -6.66 16.88
N ARG A 157 4.48 -6.55 16.61
CA ARG A 157 5.46 -7.62 16.81
C ARG A 157 5.47 -8.12 18.26
N ARG A 158 5.61 -7.19 19.22
CA ARG A 158 5.57 -7.54 20.66
C ARG A 158 4.25 -8.20 21.07
N THR A 159 3.14 -7.77 20.47
CA THR A 159 1.83 -8.35 20.75
C THR A 159 1.78 -9.79 20.23
N LEU A 160 2.23 -10.01 18.99
CA LEU A 160 2.31 -11.35 18.38
C LEU A 160 3.19 -12.29 19.20
N GLU A 161 4.41 -11.86 19.54
CA GLU A 161 5.34 -12.65 20.36
C GLU A 161 4.71 -13.07 21.69
N ARG A 162 4.10 -12.11 22.41
CA ARG A 162 3.38 -12.40 23.66
C ARG A 162 2.25 -13.41 23.46
N THR A 163 1.43 -13.26 22.42
CA THR A 163 0.33 -14.19 22.14
C THR A 163 0.85 -15.60 21.85
N ILE A 164 1.97 -15.73 21.15
CA ILE A 164 2.61 -17.03 20.91
C ILE A 164 3.11 -17.64 22.23
N ASP A 165 3.78 -16.87 23.08
CA ASP A 165 4.33 -17.34 24.36
C ASP A 165 3.22 -17.73 25.36
N GLU A 166 2.11 -16.99 25.38
CA GLU A 166 0.89 -17.33 26.15
C GLU A 166 0.31 -18.67 25.67
N LYS A 167 0.21 -18.87 24.35
CA LYS A 167 -0.27 -20.13 23.76
C LYS A 167 0.63 -21.31 24.09
N LYS A 168 1.95 -21.10 24.08
CA LYS A 168 2.92 -22.12 24.49
C LYS A 168 2.70 -22.54 25.94
N SER A 169 2.59 -21.56 26.83
CA SER A 169 2.38 -21.79 28.26
C SER A 169 1.08 -22.56 28.54
N HIS A 170 -0.02 -22.20 27.86
CA HIS A 170 -1.28 -22.94 27.95
C HIS A 170 -1.18 -24.37 27.39
N GLY A 171 -0.45 -24.57 26.30
CA GLY A 171 -0.20 -25.91 25.74
C GLY A 171 0.55 -26.81 26.71
N LEU A 172 1.61 -26.28 27.35
CA LEU A 172 2.38 -27.00 28.37
C LEU A 172 1.53 -27.36 29.59
N LEU A 173 0.75 -26.40 30.11
CA LEU A 173 -0.13 -26.63 31.25
C LEU A 173 -1.17 -27.72 30.94
N LYS A 174 -1.77 -27.69 29.75
CA LYS A 174 -2.72 -28.72 29.31
C LYS A 174 -2.07 -30.10 29.28
N ASN A 175 -0.87 -30.22 28.71
CA ASN A 175 -0.14 -31.49 28.67
C ASN A 175 0.18 -32.03 30.07
N CYS A 176 0.57 -31.16 31.00
CA CYS A 176 0.80 -31.55 32.40
C CYS A 176 -0.49 -32.06 33.07
N LEU A 177 -1.61 -31.37 32.89
CA LEU A 177 -2.91 -31.79 33.44
C LEU A 177 -3.37 -33.13 32.82
N ASP A 178 -3.19 -33.30 31.51
CA ASP A 178 -3.52 -34.55 30.80
C ASP A 178 -2.63 -35.72 31.24
N PHE A 179 -1.37 -35.45 31.62
CA PHE A 179 -0.47 -36.44 32.19
C PHE A 179 -0.91 -36.87 33.60
N LEU A 180 -1.16 -35.90 34.49
CA LEU A 180 -1.63 -36.16 35.85
C LEU A 180 -2.98 -36.91 35.87
N SER A 181 -3.89 -36.56 34.97
CA SER A 181 -5.18 -37.25 34.83
C SER A 181 -5.02 -38.71 34.41
N ARG A 182 -4.09 -39.00 33.49
CA ARG A 182 -3.77 -40.37 33.08
C ARG A 182 -3.14 -41.18 34.21
N HIS A 183 -2.22 -40.58 34.97
CA HIS A 183 -1.59 -41.25 36.11
C HIS A 183 -2.60 -41.62 37.19
N LYS A 184 -3.49 -40.68 37.53
CA LYS A 184 -4.55 -40.90 38.53
C LYS A 184 -5.55 -42.00 38.13
N LYS A 185 -5.83 -42.15 36.82
CA LYS A 185 -6.67 -43.26 36.33
C LYS A 185 -5.97 -44.62 36.46
N ASN A 186 -4.66 -44.68 36.21
CA ASN A 186 -3.89 -45.92 36.31
C ASN A 186 -3.77 -46.39 37.76
N GLU A 187 -3.50 -45.49 38.71
CA GLU A 187 -3.46 -45.82 40.15
C GLU A 187 -4.80 -46.37 40.66
N ASN A 188 -5.92 -45.80 40.20
CA ASN A 188 -7.25 -46.29 40.57
C ASN A 188 -7.58 -47.68 39.95
N CYS A 189 -7.04 -48.01 38.77
CA CYS A 189 -7.20 -49.35 38.19
C CYS A 189 -6.40 -50.41 38.97
N GLU A 190 -5.20 -50.07 39.44
CA GLU A 190 -4.38 -50.99 40.26
C GLU A 190 -5.03 -51.25 41.63
N GLN A 191 -5.66 -50.24 42.24
CA GLN A 191 -6.38 -50.41 43.51
C GLN A 191 -7.69 -51.20 43.42
N GLN A 192 -8.30 -51.33 42.24
CA GLN A 192 -9.52 -52.13 42.03
C GLN A 192 -9.21 -53.60 41.66
N SER A 193 -7.94 -53.94 41.46
CA SER A 193 -7.49 -55.27 41.05
C SER A 193 -6.89 -56.10 42.19
N GLN A 194 -6.92 -55.58 43.43
CA GLN A 194 -6.52 -56.25 44.68
C GLN A 194 -7.75 -56.55 45.54
#